data_AF-A0A2V6SRJ6-F1
#
_entry.id   AF-A0A2V6SRJ6-F1
#
_cell.length_a   1.000
_cell.length_b   1.000
_cell.length_c   1.000
_cell.angle_alpha   90.00
_cell.angle_beta   90.00
_cell.angle_gamma   90.00
#
_symmetry.space_group_name_H-M   'P 1'
#
loop_
_entity.id
_entity.type
_entity.pdbx_description
1 polymer ?
#
loop_
_entity_poly.entity_id
_entity_poly.type
_entity_poly.pdbx_seq_one_letter_code
_entity_poly.pdbx_strand_id
1 'polypeptide(L)'
;MGRIISIHEYDVKPGISAEQFEHALRDAEARGLLQLPGLVAHHFVKGAKGVRSGAYAAVWIYESREAWERLWGTPEHPRPPQE
;
A
#
# COMPACT_ATOMS: atom_id res chain seq x y z
N MET A 1 17.31 -14.31 5.22
CA MET A 1 15.91 -14.00 5.56
C MET A 1 15.19 -13.54 4.31
N GLY A 2 13.94 -13.96 4.08
CA GLY A 2 13.15 -13.54 2.91
C GLY A 2 12.45 -12.20 3.14
N ARG A 3 12.34 -11.38 2.09
CA ARG A 3 11.51 -10.17 2.08
C ARG A 3 10.03 -10.53 2.05
N ILE A 4 9.17 -9.67 2.59
CA ILE A 4 7.71 -9.78 2.46
C ILE A 4 7.20 -8.75 1.46
N ILE A 5 6.33 -9.19 0.55
CA ILE A 5 5.64 -8.33 -0.40
C ILE A 5 4.15 -8.34 -0.04
N SER A 6 3.58 -7.17 0.25
CA SER A 6 2.14 -6.98 0.43
C SER A 6 1.58 -6.20 -0.75
N ILE A 7 0.44 -6.64 -1.28
CA ILE A 7 -0.26 -5.96 -2.38
C ILE A 7 -1.58 -5.43 -1.82
N HIS A 8 -1.74 -4.11 -1.85
CA HIS A 8 -2.98 -3.46 -1.45
C HIS A 8 -3.69 -3.01 -2.73
N GLU A 9 -4.79 -3.67 -3.06
CA GLU A 9 -5.62 -3.29 -4.19
C GLU A 9 -6.58 -2.18 -3.76
N TYR A 10 -6.69 -1.12 -4.57
CA TYR A 10 -7.57 0.01 -4.28
C TYR A 10 -8.80 -0.02 -5.17
N ASP A 11 -9.96 0.08 -4.53
CA ASP A 11 -11.21 0.42 -5.18
C ASP A 11 -11.53 1.89 -4.91
N VAL A 12 -11.48 2.69 -5.97
CA VAL A 12 -11.70 4.14 -5.89
C VAL A 12 -13.19 4.41 -5.72
N LYS A 13 -13.54 5.22 -4.71
CA LYS A 13 -14.95 5.57 -4.44
C LYS A 13 -15.59 6.23 -5.66
N PRO A 14 -16.89 5.98 -5.92
CA PRO A 14 -17.63 6.67 -6.98
C PRO A 14 -17.55 8.20 -6.81
N GLY A 15 -17.38 8.91 -7.93
CA GLY A 15 -17.26 10.37 -7.94
C GLY A 15 -15.85 10.92 -7.68
N ILE A 16 -14.88 10.07 -7.37
CA ILE A 16 -13.46 10.47 -7.31
C ILE A 16 -12.82 10.22 -8.68
N SER A 17 -12.25 11.27 -9.27
CA SER A 17 -11.48 11.14 -10.52
C SER A 17 -10.13 10.46 -10.26
N ALA A 18 -9.57 9.86 -11.32
CA ALA A 18 -8.22 9.30 -11.30
C ALA A 18 -7.18 10.34 -10.85
N GLU A 19 -7.27 11.57 -11.35
CA GLU A 19 -6.35 12.66 -11.03
C GLU A 19 -6.39 13.03 -9.55
N GLN A 20 -7.59 13.13 -8.96
CA GLN A 20 -7.76 13.39 -7.53
C GLN A 20 -7.15 12.28 -6.68
N PHE A 21 -7.38 11.02 -7.05
CA PHE A 21 -6.81 9.88 -6.35
C PHE A 21 -5.27 9.86 -6.46
N GLU A 22 -4.74 10.01 -7.67
CA GLU A 22 -3.29 10.04 -7.90
C GLU A 22 -2.62 11.24 -7.19
N HIS A 23 -3.29 12.39 -7.09
CA HIS A 23 -2.81 13.53 -6.31
C HIS A 23 -2.76 13.22 -4.82
N ALA A 24 -3.82 12.60 -4.26
CA ALA A 24 -3.83 12.20 -2.85
C ALA A 24 -2.72 11.21 -2.50
N LEU A 25 -2.35 10.29 -3.42
CA LEU A 25 -1.22 9.39 -3.24
C LEU A 25 0.12 10.14 -3.18
N ARG A 26 0.35 11.07 -4.11
CA ARG A 26 1.57 11.91 -4.11
C ARG A 26 1.66 12.78 -2.86
N ASP A 27 0.55 13.33 -2.40
CA ASP A 27 0.52 14.12 -1.17
C ASP A 27 0.85 13.28 0.07
N ALA A 28 0.34 12.04 0.13
CA ALA A 28 0.67 11.11 1.22
C ALA A 28 2.17 10.76 1.23
N GLU A 29 2.75 10.53 0.05
CA GLU A 29 4.19 10.31 -0.11
C GLU A 29 5.01 11.52 0.34
N ALA A 30 4.66 12.73 -0.14
CA ALA A 30 5.34 13.98 0.21
C ALA A 30 5.27 14.29 1.70
N ARG A 31 4.19 13.90 2.37
CA ARG A 31 4.01 14.03 3.83
C ARG A 31 4.74 12.94 4.63
N GLY A 32 5.41 12.00 3.97
CA GLY A 32 6.14 10.91 4.61
C GLY A 32 5.23 9.83 5.22
N LEU A 33 3.94 9.80 4.88
CA LEU A 33 2.99 8.82 5.44
C LEU A 33 3.28 7.38 5.00
N LEU A 34 4.16 7.21 4.03
CA LEU A 34 4.56 5.92 3.45
C LEU A 34 5.92 5.45 3.99
N GLN A 35 6.52 6.19 4.93
CA GLN A 35 7.76 5.82 5.59
C GLN A 35 7.45 4.97 6.82
N LEU A 36 7.42 3.65 6.64
CA LEU A 36 7.09 2.71 7.71
C LEU A 36 8.36 1.99 8.22
N PRO A 37 8.49 1.75 9.54
CA PRO A 37 9.59 0.96 10.08
C PRO A 37 9.74 -0.41 9.41
N GLY A 38 10.93 -0.67 8.86
CA GLY A 38 11.25 -1.93 8.17
C GLY A 38 10.69 -2.06 6.75
N LEU A 39 10.06 -1.02 6.21
CA LEU A 39 9.72 -0.92 4.79
C LEU A 39 10.96 -0.53 3.98
N VAL A 40 11.28 -1.32 2.97
CA VAL A 40 12.43 -1.14 2.08
C VAL A 40 12.06 -0.32 0.86
N ALA A 41 10.87 -0.55 0.31
CA ALA A 41 10.35 0.16 -0.85
C ALA A 41 8.83 0.09 -0.90
N HIS A 42 8.22 1.07 -1.56
CA HIS A 42 6.82 1.01 -1.96
C HIS A 42 6.67 1.52 -3.40
N HIS A 43 5.67 1.00 -4.11
CA HIS A 43 5.35 1.41 -5.47
C HIS A 43 3.85 1.52 -5.64
N PHE A 44 3.37 2.65 -6.16
CA PHE A 44 2.01 2.76 -6.67
C PHE A 44 1.97 2.39 -8.13
N VAL A 45 1.05 1.49 -8.47
CA VAL A 45 0.92 0.95 -9.83
C VAL A 45 -0.51 1.08 -10.31
N LYS A 46 -0.65 1.24 -11.63
CA LYS A 46 -1.91 1.27 -12.34
C LYS A 46 -1.96 0.11 -13.32
N GLY A 47 -3.05 -0.64 -13.31
CA GLY A 47 -3.24 -1.77 -14.20
C GLY A 47 -3.29 -1.30 -15.65
N ALA A 48 -2.43 -1.86 -16.49
CA ALA A 48 -2.38 -1.49 -17.91
C ALA A 48 -3.37 -2.28 -18.77
N LYS A 49 -3.68 -3.52 -18.38
CA LYS A 49 -4.49 -4.48 -19.16
C LYS A 49 -5.19 -5.48 -18.24
N GLY A 50 -6.10 -6.27 -18.82
CA GLY A 50 -6.80 -7.36 -18.13
C GLY A 50 -7.93 -6.86 -17.23
N VAL A 51 -8.36 -7.72 -16.31
CA VAL A 51 -9.52 -7.46 -15.42
C VAL A 51 -9.35 -6.25 -14.51
N ARG A 52 -8.10 -5.86 -14.21
CA ARG A 52 -7.76 -4.67 -13.40
C ARG A 52 -7.26 -3.49 -14.23
N SER A 53 -7.58 -3.43 -15.53
CA SER A 53 -7.21 -2.31 -16.39
C SER A 53 -7.75 -0.98 -15.82
N GLY A 54 -6.87 0.00 -15.62
CA GLY A 54 -7.19 1.30 -15.02
C GLY A 54 -7.32 1.30 -13.49
N ALA A 55 -7.33 0.15 -12.83
CA ALA A 55 -7.39 0.04 -11.37
C ALA A 55 -6.00 0.24 -10.73
N TYR A 56 -5.98 0.55 -9.44
CA TYR A 56 -4.74 0.87 -8.72
C TYR A 56 -4.38 -0.18 -7.68
N ALA A 57 -3.09 -0.30 -7.41
CA ALA A 57 -2.57 -1.04 -6.27
C ALA A 57 -1.32 -0.38 -5.69
N ALA A 58 -1.01 -0.68 -4.43
CA ALA A 58 0.28 -0.40 -3.82
C ALA A 58 1.02 -1.72 -3.56
N VAL A 59 2.28 -1.76 -3.96
CA VAL A 59 3.21 -2.85 -3.67
C VAL A 59 4.12 -2.39 -2.53
N TRP A 60 4.11 -3.11 -1.42
CA TRP A 60 4.89 -2.80 -0.23
C TRP A 60 5.93 -3.89 -0.02
N ILE A 61 7.20 -3.51 0.11
CA ILE A 61 8.32 -4.45 0.25
C ILE A 61 8.96 -4.24 1.63
N TYR A 62 8.83 -5.22 2.51
CA TYR A 62 9.38 -5.20 3.86
C TYR A 62 10.65 -6.05 3.94
N GLU A 63 11.57 -5.65 4.82
CA GLU A 63 12.85 -6.34 5.01
C GLU A 63 12.67 -7.77 5.53
N SER A 64 11.60 -8.03 6.29
CA SER A 64 11.31 -9.33 6.89
C SER A 64 9.82 -9.47 7.27
N ARG A 65 9.43 -10.69 7.70
CA ARG A 65 8.08 -10.95 8.22
C ARG A 65 7.84 -10.23 9.55
N GLU A 66 8.84 -10.21 10.42
CA GLU A 66 8.76 -9.57 11.73
C GLU A 66 8.55 -8.05 11.57
N ALA A 67 9.16 -7.42 10.56
CA ALA A 67 8.91 -6.01 10.25
C ALA A 67 7.45 -5.76 9.85
N TRP A 68 6.90 -6.61 8.99
CA TRP A 68 5.49 -6.54 8.59
C TRP A 68 4.54 -6.76 9.79
N GLU A 69 4.78 -7.78 10.62
CA GLU A 69 3.93 -8.10 11.78
C GLU A 69 3.97 -7.02 12.87
N ARG A 70 5.08 -6.29 13.02
CA ARG A 70 5.15 -5.13 13.92
C ARG A 70 4.18 -4.02 13.53
N LEU A 71 3.90 -3.86 12.23
CA LEU A 71 2.98 -2.84 11.72
C LEU A 71 1.54 -3.34 11.76
N TRP A 72 1.30 -4.57 11.28
CA TRP A 72 -0.04 -5.05 10.96
C TRP A 72 -0.58 -6.13 11.92
N GLY A 73 0.25 -6.66 12.82
CA GLY A 73 -0.06 -7.85 13.61
C GLY A 73 0.23 -9.14 12.85
N THR A 74 0.02 -10.29 13.50
CA THR A 74 0.08 -11.58 12.80
C THR A 74 -1.22 -11.80 12.03
N PRO A 75 -1.25 -12.67 11.02
CA PRO A 75 -2.49 -12.99 10.31
C PRO A 75 -3.64 -13.46 11.22
N GLU A 76 -3.31 -14.15 12.31
CA GLU A 76 -4.27 -14.65 13.30
C GLU A 76 -4.70 -13.57 14.30
N HIS A 77 -3.87 -12.55 14.52
CA HIS A 77 -4.09 -11.45 15.46
C HIS A 77 -3.75 -10.11 14.81
N PRO A 78 -4.57 -9.64 13.84
CA PRO A 78 -4.33 -8.38 13.17
C PRO A 78 -4.45 -7.21 14.16
N ARG A 79 -3.61 -6.19 13.98
CA ARG A 79 -3.71 -4.94 14.74
C ARG A 79 -4.91 -4.14 14.23
N PRO A 80 -5.66 -3.47 15.13
CA PRO A 80 -6.71 -2.56 14.72
C PRO A 80 -6.12 -1.36 13.96
N PRO A 81 -6.90 -0.69 13.09
CA PRO A 81 -6.51 0.57 12.51
C PRO A 81 -6.12 1.56 13.62
N GLN A 82 -4.98 2.24 13.45
CA GLN A 82 -4.56 3.31 14.36
C GLN A 82 -5.35 4.59 14.02
N GLU A 83 -5.86 5.28 15.03
CA GLU A 83 -6.58 6.58 14.90
C GLU A 83 -5.64 7.74 14.53
#